data_AF-A0ABD4KFB9-F1
#
_entry.id   AF-A0ABD4KFB9-F1
#
_cell.length_a   1.000
_cell.length_b   1.000
_cell.length_c   1.000
_cell.angle_alpha   90.00
_cell.angle_beta   90.00
_cell.angle_gamma   90.00
#
_symmetry.space_group_name_H-M   'P 1'
#
loop_
_entity.id
_entity.type
_entity.pdbx_description
1 polymer ?
#
loop_
_entity_poly.entity_id
_entity_poly.type
_entity_poly.pdbx_seq_one_letter_code
_entity_poly.pdbx_strand_id
1 'polypeptide(L)'
;MKAAIALYEVAAICHAAVSGYRAAVTGEAQPEWTDLTPDEQGGVIDWAAALLTGRTIGDSPECQIVKGIISVVRDEKKTLKYA
;
A
#
# COMPACT_ATOMS: atom_id res chain seq x y z
N MET A 1 -11.38 -21.25 2.48
CA MET A 1 -10.64 -20.42 3.47
C MET A 1 -10.42 -19.07 2.81
N LYS A 2 -11.00 -17.97 3.31
CA LYS A 2 -10.69 -16.64 2.74
C LYS A 2 -9.26 -16.28 3.16
N ALA A 3 -8.37 -16.09 2.20
CA ALA A 3 -7.02 -15.62 2.48
C ALA A 3 -7.14 -14.17 2.98
N ALA A 4 -6.73 -13.91 4.22
CA ALA A 4 -6.60 -12.56 4.72
C ALA A 4 -5.25 -12.01 4.22
N ILE A 5 -5.27 -10.86 3.55
CA ILE A 5 -4.03 -10.19 3.14
C ILE A 5 -3.33 -9.68 4.40
N ALA A 6 -2.08 -10.08 4.61
CA ALA A 6 -1.28 -9.64 5.72
C ALA A 6 -0.88 -8.16 5.57
N LEU A 7 -0.70 -7.46 6.70
CA LEU A 7 -0.28 -6.05 6.69
C LEU A 7 1.04 -5.84 5.90
N TYR A 8 1.97 -6.79 6.01
CA TYR A 8 3.21 -6.82 5.25
C TYR A 8 2.95 -6.79 3.73
N GLU A 9 2.02 -7.61 3.26
CA GLU A 9 1.66 -7.68 1.84
C GLU A 9 0.98 -6.40 1.37
N VAL A 10 0.11 -5.80 2.20
CA VAL A 10 -0.49 -4.49 1.89
C VAL A 10 0.58 -3.41 1.76
N ALA A 11 1.56 -3.38 2.66
CA ALA A 11 2.65 -2.41 2.62
C ALA A 11 3.50 -2.59 1.34
N ALA A 12 3.83 -3.84 0.99
CA ALA A 12 4.56 -4.15 -0.24
C ALA A 12 3.80 -3.74 -1.50
N ILE A 13 2.49 -3.98 -1.57
CA ILE A 13 1.63 -3.56 -2.69
C ILE A 13 1.60 -2.03 -2.80
N CYS A 14 1.42 -1.33 -1.67
CA CYS A 14 1.45 0.14 -1.65
C CYS A 14 2.80 0.68 -2.14
N HIS A 15 3.91 0.10 -1.69
CA HIS A 15 5.24 0.49 -2.14
C HIS A 15 5.41 0.27 -3.65
N ALA A 16 5.10 -0.93 -4.15
CA ALA A 16 5.22 -1.25 -5.56
C ALA A 16 4.39 -0.30 -6.45
N ALA A 17 3.17 0.05 -6.03
CA ALA A 17 2.33 0.98 -6.76
C ALA A 17 2.91 2.41 -6.80
N VAL A 18 3.42 2.90 -5.67
CA VAL A 18 4.05 4.23 -5.60
C VAL A 18 5.37 4.26 -6.37
N SER A 19 6.20 3.23 -6.25
CA SER A 19 7.45 3.10 -7.02
C SER A 19 7.17 3.04 -8.53
N GLY A 20 6.17 2.26 -8.98
CA GLY A 20 5.77 2.21 -10.38
C GLY A 20 5.27 3.57 -10.90
N TYR A 21 4.50 4.29 -10.08
CA TYR A 21 4.07 5.65 -10.42
C TYR A 21 5.26 6.62 -10.52
N ARG A 22 6.17 6.62 -9.55
CA ARG A 22 7.37 7.47 -9.57
C ARG A 22 8.21 7.18 -10.80
N ALA A 23 8.49 5.91 -11.09
CA ALA A 23 9.24 5.51 -12.28
C ALA A 23 8.57 5.99 -13.58
N ALA A 24 7.24 5.92 -13.67
CA ALA A 24 6.50 6.40 -14.83
C ALA A 24 6.56 7.93 -14.99
N VAL A 25 6.61 8.69 -13.89
CA VAL A 25 6.62 10.16 -13.89
C VAL A 25 8.03 10.73 -14.08
N THR A 26 9.04 10.13 -13.45
CA THR A 26 10.42 10.65 -13.47
C THR A 26 11.29 9.98 -14.55
N GLY A 27 10.91 8.79 -15.01
CA GLY A 27 11.76 7.94 -15.85
C GLY A 27 12.92 7.28 -15.10
N GLU A 28 13.00 7.44 -13.78
CA GLU A 28 14.07 6.89 -12.95
C GLU A 28 13.66 5.55 -12.34
N ALA A 29 14.60 4.60 -12.32
CA ALA A 29 14.41 3.34 -11.62
C ALA A 29 14.17 3.60 -10.13
N GLN A 30 13.13 2.98 -9.58
CA GLN A 30 12.82 3.02 -8.15
C GLN A 30 13.22 1.68 -7.52
N PRO A 31 13.66 1.67 -6.25
CA PRO A 31 13.97 0.42 -5.57
C PRO A 31 12.73 -0.48 -5.50
N GLU A 32 12.93 -1.79 -5.67
CA GLU A 32 11.88 -2.75 -5.43
C GLU A 32 11.74 -3.02 -3.92
N TRP A 33 10.59 -3.58 -3.52
CA TRP A 33 10.34 -3.92 -2.13
C TRP A 33 11.43 -4.82 -1.52
N THR A 34 11.94 -5.76 -2.32
CA THR A 34 13.00 -6.70 -1.93
C THR A 34 14.37 -6.05 -1.75
N ASP A 35 14.57 -4.86 -2.31
CA ASP A 35 15.82 -4.10 -2.21
C ASP A 35 15.84 -3.21 -0.96
N LEU A 36 14.68 -2.97 -0.34
CA LEU A 36 14.56 -2.20 0.88
C LEU A 36 15.17 -2.95 2.07
N THR A 37 15.87 -2.21 2.92
CA THR A 37 16.30 -2.70 4.24
C THR A 37 15.09 -2.96 5.15
N PRO A 38 15.24 -3.81 6.19
CA PRO A 38 14.14 -4.07 7.13
C PRO A 38 13.57 -2.80 7.80
N ASP A 39 14.42 -1.81 8.07
CA ASP A 39 14.00 -0.55 8.68
C ASP A 39 13.16 0.30 7.71
N GLU A 40 13.54 0.34 6.42
CA GLU A 40 12.77 1.01 5.37
C GLU A 40 11.42 0.31 5.14
N GLN A 41 11.42 -1.02 5.08
CA GLN A 41 10.19 -1.81 5.02
C GLN A 41 9.30 -1.52 6.24
N GLY A 42 9.89 -1.46 7.44
CA GLY A 42 9.21 -1.10 8.68
C GLY A 42 8.51 0.26 8.60
N GLY A 43 9.19 1.28 8.07
CA GLY A 43 8.61 2.60 7.87
C GLY A 43 7.38 2.60 6.93
N VAL A 44 7.43 1.82 5.86
CA VAL A 44 6.28 1.68 4.94
C VAL A 44 5.13 0.90 5.59
N ILE A 45 5.45 -0.16 6.35
CA ILE A 45 4.48 -0.96 7.10
C ILE A 45 3.74 -0.10 8.14
N ASP A 46 4.47 0.67 8.92
CA ASP A 46 3.91 1.57 9.92
C ASP A 46 2.99 2.62 9.29
N TRP A 47 3.41 3.15 8.14
CA TRP A 47 2.59 4.08 7.38
C TRP A 47 1.29 3.44 6.85
N ALA A 48 1.37 2.23 6.28
CA ALA A 48 0.21 1.47 5.84
C ALA A 48 -0.73 1.09 7.01
N ALA A 49 -0.18 0.76 8.17
CA ALA A 49 -0.93 0.48 9.39
C ALA A 49 -1.69 1.72 9.90
N ALA A 50 -1.03 2.88 9.93
CA ALA A 50 -1.64 4.14 10.31
C ALA A 50 -2.81 4.50 9.37
N LEU A 51 -2.64 4.25 8.08
CA LEU A 51 -3.69 4.43 7.08
C LEU A 51 -4.88 3.52 7.30
N LEU A 52 -4.64 2.23 7.51
CA LEU A 52 -5.68 1.23 7.78
C LEU A 52 -6.44 1.50 9.07
N THR A 53 -5.84 2.19 10.04
CA THR A 53 -6.47 2.59 11.30
C THR A 53 -7.18 3.95 11.25
N GLY A 54 -7.10 4.67 10.12
CA GLY A 54 -7.95 5.85 9.87
C GLY A 54 -7.21 7.18 9.91
N ARG A 55 -5.87 7.16 9.99
CA ARG A 55 -5.09 8.38 9.85
C ARG A 55 -5.27 8.97 8.45
N THR A 56 -5.53 10.27 8.39
CA THR A 56 -5.57 11.00 7.12
C THR A 56 -4.18 11.08 6.50
N ILE A 57 -4.10 10.82 5.20
CA ILE A 57 -2.95 11.15 4.38
C ILE A 57 -3.31 12.31 3.46
N GLY A 58 -2.29 13.04 3.02
CA GLY A 58 -2.44 14.19 2.14
C GLY A 58 -3.09 13.83 0.79
N ASP A 59 -3.10 14.81 -0.11
CA ASP A 59 -3.76 14.69 -1.42
C ASP A 59 -2.76 14.63 -2.59
N SER A 60 -1.50 14.26 -2.31
CA SER A 60 -0.55 14.00 -3.38
C SER A 60 -1.02 12.83 -4.27
N PRO A 61 -0.61 12.78 -5.55
CA PRO A 61 -0.93 11.65 -6.43
C PRO A 61 -0.59 10.28 -5.83
N GLU A 62 0.57 10.18 -5.16
CA GLU A 62 0.99 8.97 -4.45
C GLU A 62 0.03 8.60 -3.32
N CYS A 63 -0.45 9.59 -2.57
CA CYS A 63 -1.45 9.38 -1.54
C CYS A 63 -2.78 8.88 -2.13
N GLN A 64 -3.21 9.40 -3.30
CA GLN A 64 -4.44 8.94 -3.95
C GLN A 64 -4.35 7.49 -4.42
N ILE A 65 -3.21 7.06 -4.95
CA ILE A 65 -2.95 5.66 -5.31
C ILE A 65 -3.14 4.76 -4.09
N VAL A 66 -2.51 5.13 -2.98
CA VAL A 66 -2.62 4.33 -1.76
C VAL A 66 -4.02 4.37 -1.15
N LYS A 67 -4.73 5.52 -1.17
CA LYS A 67 -6.15 5.58 -0.77
C LYS A 67 -6.99 4.57 -1.55
N GLY A 68 -6.73 4.40 -2.84
CA GLY A 68 -7.40 3.40 -3.70
C GLY A 68 -7.11 1.96 -3.30
N ILE A 69 -5.86 1.63 -2.96
CA ILE A 69 -5.50 0.28 -2.48
C ILE A 69 -6.15 0.01 -1.12
N ILE A 70 -6.04 0.96 -0.20
CA ILE A 70 -6.58 0.83 1.16
C ILE A 70 -8.11 0.77 1.15
N SER A 71 -8.79 1.44 0.23
CA SER A 71 -10.24 1.35 0.12
C SER A 71 -10.67 -0.07 -0.27
N VAL A 72 -9.98 -0.72 -1.20
CA VAL A 72 -10.23 -2.13 -1.59
C VAL A 72 -9.96 -3.08 -0.42
N VAL A 73 -8.80 -2.96 0.23
CA VAL A 73 -8.43 -3.82 1.38
C VAL A 73 -9.40 -3.65 2.56
N ARG A 74 -9.88 -2.42 2.81
CA ARG A 74 -10.92 -2.17 3.81
C ARG A 74 -12.29 -2.69 3.39
N ASP A 75 -12.60 -2.65 2.10
CA ASP A 75 -13.85 -3.18 1.58
C ASP A 75 -13.88 -4.71 1.67
N GLU A 76 -12.76 -5.43 1.55
CA GLU A 76 -12.72 -6.88 1.84
C GLU A 76 -13.13 -7.23 3.28
N LYS A 77 -12.97 -6.31 4.25
CA LYS A 77 -13.55 -6.47 5.61
C LYS A 77 -15.07 -6.28 5.66
N LYS A 78 -15.68 -5.75 4.60
CA LYS A 78 -17.12 -5.45 4.47
C LYS A 78 -17.84 -6.26 3.38
N THR A 79 -17.15 -6.83 2.39
CA THR A 79 -17.79 -7.49 1.24
C THR A 79 -17.20 -8.86 0.95
N LEU A 80 -18.00 -9.89 1.28
CA LEU A 80 -18.33 -10.99 0.39
C LEU A 80 -19.58 -11.67 0.98
N LYS A 81 -20.73 -11.01 0.78
CA LYS A 81 -22.02 -11.69 0.59
C LYS A 81 -22.11 -11.97 -0.92
N TYR A 82 -22.69 -13.10 -1.31
CA TYR A 82 -22.74 -13.69 -2.66
C TYR A 82 -21.63 -14.70 -2.96
N ALA A 83 -21.83 -15.92 -2.48
CA ALA A 83 -22.04 -17.15 -3.25
C ALA A 83 -22.20 -18.32 -2.27
#